data_AF-A0A819ZLU1-F1
#
_entry.id   AF-A0A819ZLU1-F1
#
_cell.length_a   1.000
_cell.length_b   1.000
_cell.length_c   1.000
_cell.angle_alpha   90.00
_cell.angle_beta   90.00
_cell.angle_gamma   90.00
#
_symmetry.space_group_name_H-M   'P 1'
#
loop_
_entity.id
_entity.type
_entity.pdbx_description
1 polymer ?
#
loop_
_entity_poly.entity_id
_entity_poly.type
_entity_poly.pdbx_seq_one_letter_code
_entity_poly.pdbx_strand_id
1 'polypeptide(L)'
;MDCENTSSVSSSINIEEKRSTSKLDAIRKIETQIQKQWSDRKYFQADAPTQWADNSNKYFVTFPYPYMNGRLHLGHTFSLSKCEFATGYQRLKGKHCLFPFGFHATGMPIPAGADKLKREIEEFGFPPQFPIEKEEDEGEQILNINGISNDTKIDNKAKGKKSKAIAKTGSEKYQWEIMRSIGIESDDEIKKFTDPQYWLTYFPPHVEQDLQMMGLKVDWRRSFVTTDFNPYYDSFIQWQFHHLKQGGKIRFGKRYTIYSPKDNQPCMDHDRSSGEGVLPQEYTLIKLRIQDDFIPDKLKNHSTLDGVYLVAATLRPETMYGQTNCWLHPNISYIAIPTRDHGIFICTRRAARNLSHQDFTHEHGKFTILAEFLGSELFGLPLEAPLSSYKTIYVLPMLTIKED
;
A
#
# COMPACT_ATOMS: atom_id res chain seq x y z
N MET A 1 -5.94 -76.56 37.10
CA MET A 1 -6.60 -75.69 38.09
C MET A 1 -5.56 -74.68 38.55
N ASP A 2 -5.49 -73.45 38.08
CA ASP A 2 -6.23 -72.72 37.04
C ASP A 2 -5.23 -71.74 36.42
N CYS A 3 -5.24 -71.65 35.09
CA CYS A 3 -4.66 -70.54 34.35
C CYS A 3 -5.68 -69.41 34.38
N GLU A 4 -5.28 -68.19 34.75
CA GLU A 4 -5.80 -66.97 34.12
C GLU A 4 -5.05 -65.70 34.54
N ASN A 5 -4.48 -65.05 33.51
CA ASN A 5 -4.49 -63.61 33.25
C ASN A 5 -3.92 -62.62 34.29
N THR A 6 -2.72 -62.11 34.01
CA THR A 6 -2.48 -60.66 34.05
C THR A 6 -1.79 -60.20 32.78
N SER A 7 -2.51 -59.38 32.01
CA SER A 7 -2.11 -58.75 30.76
C SER A 7 -0.97 -57.75 30.97
N SER A 8 0.11 -57.91 30.21
CA SER A 8 1.17 -56.93 30.07
C SER A 8 0.69 -55.72 29.26
N VAL A 9 0.33 -54.62 29.93
CA VAL A 9 0.16 -53.32 29.29
C VAL A 9 1.55 -52.71 29.12
N SER A 10 2.15 -52.90 27.95
CA SER A 10 3.31 -52.11 27.53
C SER A 10 2.84 -50.69 27.23
N SER A 11 3.09 -49.77 28.14
CA SER A 11 2.96 -48.33 27.87
C SER A 11 4.07 -47.92 26.90
N SER A 12 3.73 -47.90 25.62
CA SER A 12 4.55 -47.30 24.57
C SER A 12 4.61 -45.79 24.82
N ILE A 13 5.61 -45.35 25.58
CA ILE A 13 5.96 -43.93 25.68
C ILE A 13 6.41 -43.51 24.28
N ASN A 14 5.59 -42.69 23.62
CA ASN A 14 5.95 -41.98 22.41
C ASN A 14 7.08 -41.00 22.75
N ILE A 15 8.33 -41.45 22.64
CA ILE A 15 9.51 -40.59 22.67
C ILE A 15 9.56 -39.94 21.30
N GLU A 16 8.94 -38.76 21.17
CA GLU A 16 9.33 -37.85 20.09
C GLU A 16 10.83 -37.58 20.22
N GLU A 17 11.62 -38.09 19.28
CA GLU A 17 13.06 -37.79 19.17
C GLU A 17 13.24 -36.27 19.05
N LYS A 18 13.46 -35.59 20.18
CA LYS A 18 13.92 -34.20 20.22
C LYS A 18 15.23 -34.12 19.44
N ARG A 19 15.18 -33.59 18.22
CA ARG A 19 16.38 -33.26 17.44
C ARG A 19 17.32 -32.42 18.30
N SER A 20 18.55 -32.88 18.49
CA SER A 20 19.54 -32.20 19.35
C SER A 20 19.82 -30.78 18.85
N THR A 21 19.49 -29.76 19.65
CA THR A 21 19.78 -28.34 19.37
C THR A 21 21.21 -27.94 19.74
N SER A 22 22.00 -28.86 20.30
CA SER A 22 23.34 -28.61 20.84
C SER A 22 24.28 -27.85 19.90
N LYS A 23 24.25 -28.15 18.59
CA LYS A 23 25.07 -27.47 17.57
C LYS A 23 24.64 -26.01 17.38
N LEU A 24 23.32 -25.75 17.36
CA LEU A 24 22.78 -24.40 17.26
C LEU A 24 23.13 -23.58 18.50
N ASP A 25 23.00 -24.18 19.68
CA ASP A 25 23.30 -23.53 20.96
C ASP A 25 24.80 -23.19 21.06
N ALA A 26 25.66 -24.07 20.56
CA ALA A 26 27.10 -23.80 20.46
C ALA A 26 27.42 -22.62 19.54
N ILE A 27 26.78 -22.53 18.36
CA ILE A 27 26.96 -21.40 17.43
C ILE A 27 26.47 -20.10 18.07
N ARG A 28 25.27 -20.09 18.66
CA ARG A 28 24.71 -18.91 19.35
C ARG A 28 25.60 -18.41 20.47
N LYS A 29 26.20 -19.32 21.24
CA LYS A 29 27.16 -18.96 22.29
C LYS A 29 28.39 -18.25 21.72
N ILE A 30 28.94 -18.75 20.61
CA ILE A 30 30.07 -18.11 19.91
C ILE A 30 29.64 -16.74 19.38
N GLU A 31 28.47 -16.65 18.72
CA GLU A 31 27.92 -15.39 18.19
C GLU A 31 27.83 -14.31 19.27
N THR A 32 27.18 -14.60 20.39
CA THR A 32 27.03 -13.64 21.51
C THR A 32 28.38 -13.18 22.06
N GLN A 33 29.33 -14.11 22.23
CA GLN A 33 30.68 -13.78 22.73
C GLN A 33 31.43 -12.86 21.77
N ILE A 34 31.41 -13.18 20.47
CA ILE A 34 32.13 -12.42 19.45
C ILE A 34 31.46 -11.06 19.20
N GLN A 35 30.14 -10.99 19.16
CA GLN A 35 29.39 -9.73 19.05
C GLN A 35 29.69 -8.79 20.21
N LYS A 36 29.77 -9.32 21.44
CA LYS A 36 30.18 -8.54 22.61
C LYS A 36 31.59 -7.99 22.45
N GLN A 37 32.55 -8.83 22.05
CA GLN A 37 33.91 -8.36 21.78
C GLN A 37 33.95 -7.30 20.67
N TRP A 38 33.12 -7.44 19.64
CA TRP A 38 33.05 -6.46 18.56
C TRP A 38 32.56 -5.10 19.03
N SER A 39 31.52 -5.09 19.86
CA SER A 39 30.96 -3.89 20.47
C SER A 39 31.92 -3.22 21.45
N ASP A 40 32.47 -3.99 22.41
CA ASP A 40 33.38 -3.49 23.45
C ASP A 40 34.63 -2.82 22.84
N ARG A 41 35.17 -3.41 21.76
CA ARG A 41 36.34 -2.88 21.04
C ARG A 41 35.99 -1.91 19.92
N LYS A 42 34.71 -1.64 19.68
CA LYS A 42 34.23 -0.66 18.69
C LYS A 42 34.76 -0.91 17.26
N TYR A 43 34.94 -2.17 16.84
CA TYR A 43 35.64 -2.52 15.59
C TYR A 43 35.04 -1.95 14.30
N PHE A 44 33.75 -1.64 14.31
CA PHE A 44 33.02 -1.12 13.15
C PHE A 44 32.78 0.38 13.22
N GLN A 45 33.19 1.04 14.32
CA GLN A 45 33.21 2.50 14.39
C GLN A 45 34.36 3.03 13.53
N ALA A 46 34.01 3.77 12.49
CA ALA A 46 34.97 4.30 11.54
C ALA A 46 34.89 5.84 11.55
N ASP A 47 36.02 6.47 11.84
CA ASP A 47 36.21 7.91 11.71
C ASP A 47 36.95 8.21 10.41
N ALA A 48 36.58 9.31 9.75
CA ALA A 48 37.29 9.73 8.54
C ALA A 48 38.70 10.18 8.94
N PRO A 49 39.75 9.67 8.29
CA PRO A 49 41.12 10.08 8.61
C PRO A 49 41.35 11.55 8.21
N THR A 50 42.22 12.24 8.94
CA THR A 50 42.65 13.62 8.60
C THR A 50 43.48 13.67 7.33
N GLN A 51 44.20 12.59 7.02
CA GLN A 51 44.95 12.39 5.78
C GLN A 51 44.71 10.98 5.25
N TRP A 52 44.40 10.87 3.96
CA TRP A 52 44.27 9.57 3.29
C TRP A 52 45.66 9.10 2.84
N ALA A 53 45.99 7.84 3.11
CA ALA A 53 47.18 7.25 2.49
C ALA A 53 46.88 6.96 1.02
N ASP A 54 47.86 7.08 0.12
CA ASP A 54 47.67 6.98 -1.33
C ASP A 54 47.00 5.68 -1.82
N ASN A 55 47.01 4.61 -1.00
CA ASN A 55 46.38 3.32 -1.29
C ASN A 55 45.16 2.96 -0.42
N SER A 56 44.75 3.82 0.53
CA SER A 56 43.67 3.49 1.48
C SER A 56 42.29 3.97 0.98
N ASN A 57 41.81 3.33 -0.08
CA ASN A 57 40.52 3.71 -0.68
C ASN A 57 39.35 3.50 0.29
N LYS A 58 38.44 4.49 0.36
CA LYS A 58 37.19 4.39 1.11
C LYS A 58 36.22 3.41 0.45
N TYR A 59 35.36 2.79 1.26
CA TYR A 59 34.21 2.03 0.80
C TYR A 59 32.98 2.40 1.61
N PHE A 60 32.05 3.12 1.00
CA PHE A 60 30.83 3.56 1.66
C PHE A 60 29.65 2.84 1.02
N VAL A 61 28.90 2.09 1.83
CA VAL A 61 27.71 1.37 1.38
C VAL A 61 26.54 1.75 2.25
N THR A 62 25.36 1.85 1.64
CA THR A 62 24.11 2.18 2.31
C THR A 62 23.05 1.16 1.96
N PHE A 63 22.29 0.75 2.95
CA PHE A 63 21.01 0.08 2.75
C PHE A 63 19.90 1.14 2.85
N PRO A 64 18.93 1.20 1.92
CA PRO A 64 17.78 2.09 2.07
C PRO A 64 17.11 1.84 3.42
N TYR A 65 17.12 2.84 4.29
CA TYR A 65 16.63 2.70 5.66
C TYR A 65 15.17 2.19 5.66
N PRO A 66 14.85 1.13 6.42
CA PRO A 66 13.53 0.51 6.39
C PRO A 66 12.48 1.32 7.18
N TYR A 67 11.20 1.13 6.86
CA TYR A 67 10.08 1.72 7.59
C TYR A 67 9.92 1.11 8.98
N MET A 68 9.72 1.97 9.98
CA MET A 68 9.62 1.64 11.42
C MET A 68 8.17 1.40 11.87
N ASN A 69 7.37 0.77 11.01
CA ASN A 69 5.99 0.38 11.32
C ASN A 69 5.90 -1.09 11.80
N GLY A 70 7.01 -1.67 12.25
CA GLY A 70 7.11 -3.07 12.67
C GLY A 70 8.56 -3.55 12.79
N ARG A 71 8.72 -4.85 13.09
CA ARG A 71 10.01 -5.56 13.07
C ARG A 71 10.47 -5.86 11.64
N LEU A 72 11.77 -6.08 11.44
CA LEU A 72 12.31 -6.44 10.13
C LEU A 72 12.06 -7.91 9.81
N HIS A 73 11.36 -8.18 8.71
CA HIS A 73 11.21 -9.53 8.16
C HIS A 73 12.42 -9.99 7.32
N LEU A 74 12.50 -11.28 7.01
CA LEU A 74 13.62 -11.92 6.28
C LEU A 74 13.92 -11.31 4.89
N GLY A 75 12.92 -10.75 4.21
CA GLY A 75 13.16 -9.99 2.97
C GLY A 75 14.10 -8.77 3.14
N HIS A 76 14.04 -8.10 4.30
CA HIS A 76 14.98 -7.03 4.63
C HIS A 76 16.38 -7.58 4.82
N THR A 77 16.52 -8.66 5.60
CA THR A 77 17.83 -9.28 5.89
C THR A 77 18.49 -9.81 4.62
N PHE A 78 17.71 -10.42 3.70
CA PHE A 78 18.20 -10.82 2.38
C PHE A 78 18.77 -9.64 1.58
N SER A 79 18.06 -8.50 1.59
CA SER A 79 18.47 -7.32 0.82
C SER A 79 19.70 -6.63 1.41
N LEU A 80 19.72 -6.41 2.73
CA LEU A 80 20.86 -5.80 3.43
C LEU A 80 22.09 -6.73 3.48
N SER A 81 21.91 -8.05 3.37
CA SER A 81 23.04 -9.01 3.36
C SER A 81 24.06 -8.70 2.26
N LYS A 82 23.61 -8.10 1.15
CA LYS A 82 24.50 -7.70 0.04
C LYS A 82 25.48 -6.61 0.49
N CYS A 83 25.01 -5.65 1.27
CA CYS A 83 25.84 -4.57 1.83
C CYS A 83 26.78 -5.13 2.91
N GLU A 84 26.27 -6.01 3.76
CA GLU A 84 27.04 -6.68 4.82
C GLU A 84 28.21 -7.50 4.25
N PHE A 85 27.94 -8.38 3.28
CA PHE A 85 28.97 -9.20 2.63
C PHE A 85 29.99 -8.34 1.88
N ALA A 86 29.53 -7.31 1.16
CA ALA A 86 30.42 -6.39 0.46
C ALA A 86 31.34 -5.65 1.43
N THR A 87 30.81 -5.19 2.56
CA THR A 87 31.59 -4.52 3.62
C THR A 87 32.65 -5.47 4.20
N GLY A 88 32.28 -6.70 4.53
CA GLY A 88 33.21 -7.71 5.01
C GLY A 88 34.35 -7.99 4.01
N TYR A 89 34.01 -8.19 2.74
CA TYR A 89 35.00 -8.44 1.69
C TYR A 89 35.94 -7.25 1.45
N GLN A 90 35.42 -6.02 1.40
CA GLN A 90 36.23 -4.84 1.15
C GLN A 90 37.16 -4.51 2.32
N ARG A 91 36.77 -4.83 3.57
CA ARG A 91 37.67 -4.75 4.73
C ARG A 91 38.86 -5.70 4.60
N LEU A 92 38.65 -6.93 4.11
CA LEU A 92 39.74 -7.87 3.83
C LEU A 92 40.70 -7.36 2.74
N LYS A 93 40.19 -6.55 1.80
CA LYS A 93 41.01 -5.86 0.79
C LYS A 93 41.72 -4.60 1.32
N GLY A 94 41.66 -4.33 2.62
CA GLY A 94 42.31 -3.19 3.25
C GLY A 94 41.59 -1.84 3.07
N LYS A 95 40.34 -1.82 2.58
CA LYS A 95 39.59 -0.57 2.43
C LYS A 95 39.03 -0.06 3.76
N HIS A 96 38.99 1.27 3.90
CA HIS A 96 38.28 1.93 5.00
C HIS A 96 36.78 1.89 4.74
N CYS A 97 36.11 0.90 5.33
CA CYS A 97 34.69 0.65 5.09
C CYS A 97 33.80 1.36 6.11
N LEU A 98 32.75 2.02 5.63
CA LEU A 98 31.68 2.58 6.42
C LEU A 98 30.35 2.00 5.93
N PHE A 99 29.60 1.38 6.85
CA PHE A 99 28.24 0.94 6.65
C PHE A 99 27.39 1.54 7.79
N PRO A 100 26.66 2.64 7.57
CA PRO A 100 25.72 3.18 8.54
C PRO A 100 24.34 2.56 8.32
N PHE A 101 23.46 2.72 9.30
CA PHE A 101 22.07 2.28 9.20
C PHE A 101 21.15 3.34 9.79
N GLY A 102 20.07 3.69 9.08
CA GLY A 102 19.06 4.64 9.56
C GLY A 102 17.69 3.98 9.69
N PHE A 103 16.74 4.70 10.28
CA PHE A 103 15.40 4.19 10.58
C PHE A 103 14.33 5.14 10.00
N HIS A 104 13.59 4.68 8.99
CA HIS A 104 12.57 5.50 8.33
C HIS A 104 11.31 5.58 9.17
N ALA A 105 10.97 6.76 9.67
CA ALA A 105 9.69 7.00 10.34
C ALA A 105 8.80 8.02 9.62
N THR A 106 9.30 8.66 8.57
CA THR A 106 8.54 9.61 7.76
C THR A 106 7.55 8.88 6.84
N GLY A 107 6.28 9.23 6.90
CA GLY A 107 5.25 8.70 6.00
C GLY A 107 3.98 8.27 6.72
N MET A 108 2.97 7.87 5.95
CA MET A 108 1.64 7.51 6.46
C MET A 108 1.49 6.14 7.13
N PRO A 109 2.33 5.10 6.89
CA PRO A 109 2.09 3.79 7.48
C PRO A 109 2.03 3.76 9.02
N ILE A 110 2.83 4.59 9.69
CA ILE A 110 2.84 4.67 11.16
C ILE A 110 1.56 5.34 11.68
N PRO A 111 1.19 6.58 11.26
CA PRO A 111 -0.10 7.18 11.63
C PRO A 111 -1.31 6.30 11.28
N ALA A 112 -1.34 5.69 10.09
CA ALA A 112 -2.44 4.83 9.68
C ALA A 112 -2.59 3.58 10.57
N GLY A 113 -1.47 2.99 11.02
CA GLY A 113 -1.47 1.88 11.97
C GLY A 113 -1.97 2.32 13.36
N ALA A 114 -1.51 3.47 13.84
CA ALA A 114 -1.93 4.05 15.11
C ALA A 114 -3.45 4.38 15.13
N ASP A 115 -3.95 5.02 14.07
CA ASP A 115 -5.37 5.34 13.91
C ASP A 115 -6.24 4.08 13.78
N LYS A 116 -5.73 3.03 13.12
CA LYS A 116 -6.41 1.73 13.03
C LYS A 116 -6.53 1.09 14.42
N LEU A 117 -5.45 1.07 15.21
CA LEU A 117 -5.49 0.59 16.61
C LEU A 117 -6.47 1.40 17.46
N LYS A 118 -6.43 2.73 17.34
CA LYS A 118 -7.32 3.62 18.09
C LYS A 118 -8.79 3.30 17.79
N ARG A 119 -9.15 3.15 16.52
CA ARG A 119 -10.51 2.78 16.11
C ARG A 119 -10.91 1.40 16.64
N GLU A 120 -10.02 0.40 16.55
CA GLU A 120 -10.30 -0.94 17.05
C GLU A 120 -10.58 -0.95 18.55
N ILE A 121 -9.84 -0.16 19.34
CA ILE A 121 -10.07 -0.03 20.79
C ILE A 121 -11.40 0.70 21.08
N GLU A 122 -11.71 1.76 20.33
CA GLU A 122 -12.95 2.52 20.48
C GLU A 122 -14.20 1.69 20.11
N GLU A 123 -14.10 0.82 19.10
CA GLU A 123 -15.20 0.03 18.57
C GLU A 123 -15.40 -1.30 19.31
N PHE A 124 -14.32 -2.00 19.68
CA PHE A 124 -14.37 -3.36 20.23
C PHE A 124 -13.94 -3.46 21.70
N GLY A 125 -13.53 -2.36 22.33
CA GLY A 125 -13.12 -2.30 23.73
C GLY A 125 -11.62 -2.56 23.97
N PHE A 126 -11.25 -2.77 25.25
CA PHE A 126 -9.85 -2.98 25.68
C PHE A 126 -9.77 -4.10 26.74
N PRO A 127 -9.16 -5.26 26.44
CA PRO A 127 -8.70 -5.69 25.12
C PRO A 127 -9.88 -5.85 24.13
N PRO A 128 -9.67 -5.60 22.83
CA PRO A 128 -10.72 -5.65 21.83
C PRO A 128 -11.28 -7.06 21.67
N GLN A 129 -12.60 -7.17 21.58
CA GLN A 129 -13.31 -8.41 21.27
C GLN A 129 -13.86 -8.36 19.84
N PHE A 130 -13.13 -8.97 18.92
CA PHE A 130 -13.52 -8.99 17.52
C PHE A 130 -14.65 -10.00 17.24
N PRO A 131 -15.55 -9.71 16.28
CA PRO A 131 -16.54 -10.68 15.82
C PRO A 131 -15.86 -11.96 15.32
N ILE A 132 -16.35 -13.12 15.74
CA ILE A 132 -15.93 -14.41 15.17
C ILE A 132 -16.57 -14.52 13.79
N GLU A 133 -15.86 -14.09 12.76
CA GLU A 133 -16.27 -14.35 11.38
C GLU A 133 -15.97 -15.82 11.07
N LYS A 134 -17.02 -16.59 10.73
CA LYS A 134 -16.82 -17.84 9.99
C LYS A 134 -16.16 -17.45 8.68
N GLU A 135 -15.02 -18.06 8.37
CA GLU A 135 -14.38 -17.96 7.06
C GLU A 135 -15.40 -18.43 6.01
N GLU A 136 -16.12 -17.50 5.38
CA GLU A 136 -16.68 -17.75 4.06
C GLU A 136 -15.51 -17.67 3.10
N ASP A 137 -15.22 -18.80 2.47
CA ASP A 137 -14.21 -18.97 1.42
C ASP A 137 -14.45 -17.97 0.27
N GLU A 138 -13.91 -16.75 0.37
CA GLU A 138 -13.63 -15.90 -0.79
C GLU A 138 -12.37 -16.38 -1.53
N GLY A 139 -12.27 -17.71 -1.72
CA GLY A 139 -11.16 -18.42 -2.33
C GLY A 139 -11.51 -19.17 -3.62
N GLU A 140 -12.77 -19.22 -4.04
CA GLU A 140 -13.20 -19.98 -5.24
C GLU A 140 -14.01 -19.15 -6.24
N GLN A 141 -13.39 -18.15 -6.90
CA GLN A 141 -13.88 -17.66 -8.21
C GLN A 141 -12.76 -17.31 -9.20
N ILE A 142 -11.61 -17.97 -9.12
CA ILE A 142 -10.64 -17.97 -10.22
C ILE A 142 -10.15 -19.39 -10.42
N LEU A 143 -10.97 -20.22 -11.09
CA LEU A 143 -10.57 -21.39 -11.86
C LEU A 143 -11.85 -22.07 -12.37
N ASN A 144 -12.30 -21.70 -13.58
CA ASN A 144 -12.95 -22.62 -14.53
C ASN A 144 -13.45 -21.87 -15.77
N ILE A 145 -12.54 -21.31 -16.57
CA ILE A 145 -12.69 -21.33 -18.02
C ILE A 145 -11.29 -21.54 -18.59
N ASN A 146 -10.99 -22.77 -19.00
CA ASN A 146 -10.18 -23.14 -20.18
C ASN A 146 -9.92 -24.65 -20.14
N GLY A 147 -10.95 -25.42 -20.51
CA GLY A 147 -10.69 -26.73 -21.09
C GLY A 147 -10.22 -26.52 -22.52
N ILE A 148 -8.96 -26.86 -22.80
CA ILE A 148 -8.45 -27.54 -24.01
C ILE A 148 -6.98 -27.85 -23.74
N SER A 149 -6.67 -29.14 -23.77
CA SER A 149 -5.33 -29.73 -23.78
C SER A 149 -4.54 -29.35 -25.03
N ASN A 150 -3.26 -29.06 -24.89
CA ASN A 150 -2.18 -29.77 -25.63
C ASN A 150 -0.78 -29.30 -25.21
N ASP A 151 0.13 -30.27 -25.18
CA ASP A 151 1.56 -30.18 -24.92
C ASP A 151 2.30 -29.06 -25.66
N THR A 152 3.16 -28.32 -24.96
CA THR A 152 4.57 -28.14 -25.38
C THR A 152 5.44 -27.59 -24.23
N LYS A 153 6.55 -28.26 -23.93
CA LYS A 153 7.66 -27.74 -23.13
C LYS A 153 8.38 -26.61 -23.90
N ILE A 154 8.50 -25.42 -23.30
CA ILE A 154 9.57 -24.46 -23.62
C ILE A 154 10.01 -23.75 -22.33
N ASP A 155 11.27 -23.99 -21.95
CA ASP A 155 12.05 -23.19 -21.00
C ASP A 155 12.23 -21.77 -21.54
N ASN A 156 11.97 -20.74 -20.71
CA ASN A 156 12.82 -19.55 -20.71
C ASN A 156 12.66 -18.63 -19.50
N LYS A 157 13.83 -18.15 -19.07
CA LYS A 157 14.17 -17.20 -18.02
C LYS A 157 13.35 -15.90 -17.96
N ALA A 158 13.27 -15.42 -16.72
CA ALA A 158 13.25 -14.01 -16.30
C ALA A 158 11.97 -13.19 -16.51
N LYS A 159 11.22 -13.01 -15.40
CA LYS A 159 10.51 -11.76 -15.08
C LYS A 159 10.25 -11.70 -13.57
N GLY A 160 11.19 -11.08 -12.86
CA GLY A 160 11.01 -10.71 -11.45
C GLY A 160 10.10 -9.49 -11.35
N LYS A 161 8.85 -9.70 -10.93
CA LYS A 161 7.93 -8.70 -10.40
C LYS A 161 6.77 -9.47 -9.75
N LYS A 162 6.81 -9.63 -8.42
CA LYS A 162 5.70 -9.96 -7.49
C LYS A 162 6.31 -10.39 -6.15
N SER A 163 6.71 -9.45 -5.31
CA SER A 163 7.33 -9.80 -4.01
C SER A 163 6.91 -8.91 -2.83
N LYS A 164 5.96 -7.97 -3.01
CA LYS A 164 5.45 -7.14 -1.91
C LYS A 164 3.98 -7.36 -1.58
N ALA A 165 3.14 -7.69 -2.55
CA ALA A 165 1.71 -7.92 -2.32
C ALA A 165 1.41 -9.25 -1.59
N ILE A 166 2.25 -10.28 -1.77
CA ILE A 166 2.02 -11.63 -1.22
C ILE A 166 2.53 -11.77 0.22
N ALA A 167 3.38 -10.85 0.70
CA ALA A 167 3.94 -10.91 2.06
C ALA A 167 3.09 -10.22 3.13
N LYS A 168 1.94 -9.64 2.76
CA LYS A 168 1.02 -8.93 3.68
C LYS A 168 -0.26 -9.70 4.01
N THR A 169 -0.44 -10.92 3.49
CA THR A 169 -1.56 -11.80 3.85
C THR A 169 -1.16 -12.68 5.03
N GLY A 170 -0.94 -12.07 6.19
CA GLY A 170 -1.13 -12.79 7.45
C GLY A 170 -2.62 -13.02 7.65
N SER A 171 -3.01 -14.12 8.29
CA SER A 171 -4.40 -14.45 8.66
C SER A 171 -5.07 -13.42 9.59
N GLU A 172 -4.32 -12.42 10.04
CA GLU A 172 -4.73 -11.42 11.02
C GLU A 172 -5.32 -10.20 10.31
N LYS A 173 -6.64 -10.02 10.41
CA LYS A 173 -7.36 -8.90 9.80
C LYS A 173 -7.18 -7.59 10.60
N TYR A 174 -7.03 -7.70 11.93
CA TYR A 174 -6.99 -6.56 12.85
C TYR A 174 -5.57 -6.14 13.20
N GLN A 175 -5.36 -4.83 13.36
CA GLN A 175 -4.04 -4.30 13.73
C GLN A 175 -3.62 -4.77 15.11
N TRP A 176 -4.56 -4.88 16.05
CA TRP A 176 -4.30 -5.40 17.39
C TRP A 176 -3.67 -6.80 17.38
N GLU A 177 -4.20 -7.72 16.55
CA GLU A 177 -3.69 -9.08 16.41
C GLU A 177 -2.27 -9.08 15.83
N ILE A 178 -2.01 -8.23 14.83
CA ILE A 178 -0.68 -8.03 14.25
C ILE A 178 0.33 -7.56 15.31
N MET A 179 -0.08 -6.67 16.23
CA MET A 179 0.81 -6.22 17.31
C MET A 179 1.18 -7.36 18.26
N ARG A 180 0.24 -8.26 18.57
CA ARG A 180 0.52 -9.46 19.38
C ARG A 180 1.43 -10.43 18.63
N SER A 181 1.21 -10.66 17.34
CA SER A 181 1.98 -11.65 16.56
C SER A 181 3.44 -11.27 16.35
N ILE A 182 3.76 -9.97 16.36
CA ILE A 182 5.14 -9.47 16.36
C ILE A 182 5.82 -9.49 17.74
N GLY A 183 5.17 -10.07 18.76
CA GLY A 183 5.74 -10.31 20.09
C GLY A 183 5.47 -9.23 21.13
N ILE A 184 4.47 -8.37 20.92
CA ILE A 184 4.04 -7.37 21.92
C ILE A 184 2.88 -8.00 22.72
N GLU A 185 3.22 -8.73 23.78
CA GLU A 185 2.25 -9.55 24.53
C GLU A 185 1.36 -8.73 25.48
N SER A 186 1.84 -7.57 25.94
CA SER A 186 1.12 -6.74 26.91
C SER A 186 0.09 -5.85 26.21
N ASP A 187 -1.18 -6.01 26.58
CA ASP A 187 -2.28 -5.17 26.08
C ASP A 187 -2.06 -3.68 26.41
N ASP A 188 -1.52 -3.39 27.61
CA ASP A 188 -1.15 -2.02 28.00
C ASP A 188 -0.03 -1.44 27.15
N GLU A 189 0.89 -2.28 26.67
CA GLU A 189 1.94 -1.86 25.74
C GLU A 189 1.36 -1.58 24.36
N ILE A 190 0.49 -2.47 23.84
CA ILE A 190 -0.18 -2.28 22.54
C ILE A 190 -0.98 -0.97 22.53
N LYS A 191 -1.64 -0.63 23.63
CA LYS A 191 -2.40 0.62 23.77
C LYS A 191 -1.57 1.87 23.46
N LYS A 192 -0.29 1.88 23.85
CA LYS A 192 0.60 3.03 23.63
C LYS A 192 0.85 3.31 22.15
N PHE A 193 0.72 2.30 21.29
CA PHE A 193 0.84 2.45 19.83
C PHE A 193 -0.35 3.16 19.19
N THR A 194 -1.39 3.54 19.94
CA THR A 194 -2.37 4.52 19.47
C THR A 194 -1.77 5.92 19.29
N ASP A 195 -0.63 6.21 19.93
CA ASP A 195 0.18 7.38 19.66
C ASP A 195 1.27 7.05 18.63
N PRO A 196 1.26 7.68 17.43
CA PRO A 196 2.31 7.50 16.43
C PRO A 196 3.73 7.73 16.97
N GLN A 197 3.92 8.67 17.92
CA GLN A 197 5.25 8.98 18.46
C GLN A 197 5.86 7.81 19.23
N TYR A 198 5.02 6.95 19.83
CA TYR A 198 5.49 5.78 20.55
C TYR A 198 6.17 4.75 19.62
N TRP A 199 5.76 4.68 18.35
CA TRP A 199 6.38 3.80 17.36
C TRP A 199 7.86 4.18 17.12
N LEU A 200 8.16 5.48 17.17
CA LEU A 200 9.49 6.05 16.91
C LEU A 200 10.47 5.75 18.06
N THR A 201 9.96 5.54 19.26
CA THR A 201 10.78 5.18 20.42
C THR A 201 10.82 3.67 20.65
N TYR A 202 9.81 2.94 20.18
CA TYR A 202 9.76 1.48 20.31
C TYR A 202 10.54 0.76 19.20
N PHE A 203 10.18 0.91 17.93
CA PHE A 203 10.73 0.04 16.89
C PHE A 203 12.22 0.26 16.58
N PRO A 204 12.74 1.51 16.46
CA PRO A 204 14.16 1.72 16.15
C PRO A 204 15.16 1.01 17.07
N PRO A 205 15.11 1.12 18.42
CA PRO A 205 16.07 0.43 19.29
C PRO A 205 15.94 -1.10 19.22
N HIS A 206 14.72 -1.61 19.06
CA HIS A 206 14.45 -3.03 18.90
C HIS A 206 15.01 -3.58 17.58
N VAL A 207 14.85 -2.84 16.49
CA VAL A 207 15.43 -3.20 15.19
C VAL A 207 16.96 -3.10 15.23
N GLU A 208 17.52 -2.09 15.89
CA GLU A 208 18.96 -2.00 16.11
C GLU A 208 19.49 -3.25 16.84
N GLN A 209 18.81 -3.67 17.92
CA GLN A 209 19.15 -4.88 18.66
C GLN A 209 19.10 -6.12 17.77
N ASP A 210 18.05 -6.30 16.97
CA ASP A 210 17.91 -7.45 16.06
C ASP A 210 19.06 -7.50 15.04
N LEU A 211 19.46 -6.35 14.49
CA LEU A 211 20.56 -6.25 13.53
C LEU A 211 21.94 -6.41 14.17
N GLN A 212 22.10 -5.98 15.43
CA GLN A 212 23.29 -6.27 16.23
C GLN A 212 23.40 -7.77 16.53
N MET A 213 22.28 -8.44 16.85
CA MET A 213 22.21 -9.90 17.01
C MET A 213 22.50 -10.66 15.72
N MET A 214 22.22 -10.08 14.55
CA MET A 214 22.66 -10.61 13.26
C MET A 214 24.18 -10.43 13.03
N GLY A 215 24.83 -9.51 13.74
CA GLY A 215 26.27 -9.26 13.65
C GLY A 215 26.68 -8.34 12.49
N LEU A 216 25.81 -7.40 12.10
CA LEU A 216 26.12 -6.45 11.04
C LEU A 216 27.32 -5.56 11.36
N LYS A 217 28.12 -5.25 10.34
CA LYS A 217 29.33 -4.42 10.42
C LYS A 217 29.02 -2.93 10.40
N VAL A 218 28.09 -2.49 11.25
CA VAL A 218 27.53 -1.13 11.24
C VAL A 218 28.17 -0.22 12.28
N ASP A 219 28.35 1.06 11.93
CA ASP A 219 28.69 2.14 12.88
C ASP A 219 27.40 2.75 13.45
N TRP A 220 26.91 2.18 14.55
CA TRP A 220 25.64 2.58 15.20
C TRP A 220 25.63 4.01 15.76
N ARG A 221 26.80 4.66 15.91
CA ARG A 221 26.87 6.08 16.29
C ARG A 221 26.23 7.00 15.25
N ARG A 222 26.05 6.49 14.03
CA ARG A 222 25.50 7.22 12.87
C ARG A 222 24.05 6.85 12.60
N SER A 223 23.41 6.09 13.50
CA SER A 223 21.98 5.78 13.42
C SER A 223 21.13 7.00 13.75
N PHE A 224 19.99 7.12 13.08
CA PHE A 224 19.05 8.21 13.30
C PHE A 224 17.63 7.83 12.83
N VAL A 225 16.64 8.60 13.30
CA VAL A 225 15.23 8.56 12.86
C VAL A 225 14.96 9.77 11.97
N THR A 226 14.02 9.64 11.02
CA THR A 226 13.85 10.59 9.90
C THR A 226 12.77 11.67 10.05
N THR A 227 12.04 11.71 11.17
CA THR A 227 11.00 12.73 11.43
C THR A 227 11.57 13.96 12.14
N ASP A 228 10.73 14.96 12.34
CA ASP A 228 10.99 16.16 13.16
C ASP A 228 11.32 15.84 14.63
N PHE A 229 10.99 14.64 15.10
CA PHE A 229 11.49 14.07 16.35
C PHE A 229 13.03 14.11 16.45
N ASN A 230 13.73 14.04 15.32
CA ASN A 230 15.18 14.23 15.25
C ASN A 230 15.53 15.63 14.69
N PRO A 231 15.92 16.60 15.53
CA PRO A 231 16.15 17.97 15.09
C PRO A 231 17.32 18.11 14.12
N TYR A 232 18.31 17.22 14.18
CA TYR A 232 19.47 17.26 13.28
C TYR A 232 19.09 16.82 11.86
N TYR A 233 18.30 15.75 11.75
CA TYR A 233 17.85 15.27 10.46
C TYR A 233 16.79 16.21 9.86
N ASP A 234 15.90 16.74 10.68
CA ASP A 234 14.94 17.77 10.25
C ASP A 234 15.66 19.00 9.68
N SER A 235 16.67 19.53 10.39
CA SER A 235 17.50 20.63 9.89
C SER A 235 18.19 20.30 8.56
N PHE A 236 18.69 19.07 8.39
CA PHE A 236 19.27 18.60 7.13
C PHE A 236 18.24 18.57 5.99
N ILE A 237 17.01 18.11 6.25
CA ILE A 237 15.94 18.09 5.26
C ILE A 237 15.47 19.52 4.91
N GLN A 238 15.33 20.41 5.90
CA GLN A 238 15.01 21.81 5.64
C GLN A 238 16.07 22.47 4.75
N TRP A 239 17.36 22.24 5.04
CA TRP A 239 18.47 22.67 4.19
C TRP A 239 18.29 22.14 2.75
N GLN A 240 18.02 20.85 2.57
CA GLN A 240 17.82 20.24 1.25
C GLN A 240 16.65 20.89 0.48
N PHE A 241 15.48 21.05 1.12
CA PHE A 241 14.30 21.64 0.49
C PHE A 241 14.49 23.12 0.15
N HIS A 242 15.21 23.88 0.97
CA HIS A 242 15.59 25.26 0.63
C HIS A 242 16.45 25.31 -0.64
N HIS A 243 17.45 24.42 -0.77
CA HIS A 243 18.30 24.36 -1.96
C HIS A 243 17.50 23.93 -3.20
N LEU A 244 16.60 22.96 -3.06
CA LEU A 244 15.71 22.54 -4.16
C LEU A 244 14.78 23.67 -4.60
N LYS A 245 14.25 24.47 -3.67
CA LYS A 245 13.43 25.64 -3.98
C LYS A 245 14.24 26.72 -4.69
N GLN A 246 15.42 27.07 -4.18
CA GLN A 246 16.33 28.04 -4.80
C GLN A 246 16.77 27.60 -6.20
N GLY A 247 17.04 26.31 -6.39
CA GLY A 247 17.35 25.72 -7.70
C GLY A 247 16.14 25.53 -8.62
N GLY A 248 14.95 26.01 -8.24
CA GLY A 248 13.75 25.97 -9.05
C GLY A 248 13.15 24.57 -9.28
N LYS A 249 13.47 23.60 -8.42
CA LYS A 249 12.96 22.22 -8.48
C LYS A 249 11.64 22.04 -7.73
N ILE A 250 11.29 22.98 -6.85
CA ILE A 250 10.00 23.02 -6.16
C ILE A 250 9.09 24.05 -6.82
N ARG A 251 7.86 23.64 -7.10
CA ARG A 251 6.80 24.46 -7.69
C ARG A 251 5.52 24.28 -6.89
N PHE A 252 4.70 25.32 -6.85
CA PHE A 252 3.36 25.29 -6.26
C PHE A 252 2.34 25.49 -7.37
N GLY A 253 1.29 24.67 -7.38
CA GLY A 253 0.22 24.77 -8.36
C GLY A 253 -0.76 23.61 -8.24
N LYS A 254 -1.96 23.80 -8.79
CA LYS A 254 -3.00 22.77 -8.83
C LYS A 254 -2.63 21.71 -9.86
N ARG A 255 -2.60 20.43 -9.46
CA ARG A 255 -2.18 19.30 -10.30
C ARG A 255 -3.05 18.09 -10.02
N TYR A 256 -3.20 17.24 -11.03
CA TYR A 256 -3.82 15.94 -10.85
C TYR A 256 -2.85 14.98 -10.17
N THR A 257 -3.39 14.20 -9.24
CA THR A 257 -2.67 13.17 -8.50
C THR A 257 -3.67 12.10 -8.08
N ILE A 258 -3.19 10.89 -7.86
CA ILE A 258 -3.97 9.93 -7.08
C ILE A 258 -4.15 10.51 -5.68
N TYR A 259 -5.38 10.49 -5.18
CA TYR A 259 -5.82 11.19 -3.99
C TYR A 259 -6.63 10.26 -3.11
N SER A 260 -6.41 10.30 -1.79
CA SER A 260 -7.23 9.57 -0.83
C SER A 260 -8.22 10.55 -0.18
N PRO A 261 -9.54 10.44 -0.45
CA PRO A 261 -10.53 11.29 0.21
C PRO A 261 -10.59 11.08 1.73
N LYS A 262 -10.17 9.90 2.21
CA LYS A 262 -10.13 9.59 3.64
C LYS A 262 -8.96 10.30 4.33
N ASP A 263 -7.79 10.29 3.71
CA ASP A 263 -6.58 10.90 4.28
C ASP A 263 -6.48 12.39 3.91
N ASN A 264 -7.36 12.86 3.03
CA ASN A 264 -7.44 14.23 2.53
C ASN A 264 -6.10 14.77 2.00
N GLN A 265 -5.36 13.91 1.29
CA GLN A 265 -4.05 14.23 0.72
C GLN A 265 -3.73 13.35 -0.50
N PRO A 266 -2.70 13.72 -1.30
CA PRO A 266 -2.19 12.85 -2.35
C PRO A 266 -1.74 11.49 -1.81
N CYS A 267 -2.17 10.40 -2.46
CA CYS A 267 -1.81 9.03 -2.08
C CYS A 267 -0.69 8.53 -3.00
N MET A 268 0.55 8.68 -2.53
CA MET A 268 1.75 8.30 -3.26
C MET A 268 2.02 6.80 -3.13
N ASP A 269 2.95 6.28 -3.93
CA ASP A 269 3.19 4.83 -4.05
C ASP A 269 3.43 4.12 -2.71
N HIS A 270 4.15 4.75 -1.78
CA HIS A 270 4.45 4.17 -0.47
C HIS A 270 3.31 4.25 0.54
N ASP A 271 2.26 5.03 0.25
CA ASP A 271 1.05 5.15 1.07
C ASP A 271 -0.04 4.15 0.62
N ARG A 272 0.18 3.44 -0.50
CA ARG A 272 -0.81 2.54 -1.09
C ARG A 272 -0.75 1.13 -0.54
N SER A 273 -1.94 0.53 -0.38
CA SER A 273 -2.08 -0.91 -0.16
C SER A 273 -2.04 -1.71 -1.47
N SER A 274 -2.48 -1.10 -2.58
CA SER A 274 -2.53 -1.71 -3.92
C SER A 274 -2.30 -0.66 -5.02
N GLY A 275 -1.89 -1.10 -6.22
CA GLY A 275 -1.68 -0.21 -7.36
C GLY A 275 -0.42 0.67 -7.26
N GLU A 276 0.69 0.13 -6.75
CA GLU A 276 2.01 0.80 -6.80
C GLU A 276 2.39 1.11 -8.25
N GLY A 277 2.74 2.37 -8.54
CA GLY A 277 3.07 2.84 -9.88
C GLY A 277 1.88 3.20 -10.77
N VAL A 278 0.65 3.09 -10.28
CA VAL A 278 -0.54 3.58 -11.01
C VAL A 278 -0.55 5.11 -11.02
N LEU A 279 -0.74 5.69 -12.21
CA LEU A 279 -0.82 7.13 -12.42
C LEU A 279 -2.25 7.53 -12.84
N PRO A 280 -2.63 8.81 -12.68
CA PRO A 280 -3.87 9.31 -13.26
C PRO A 280 -3.90 9.04 -14.77
N GLN A 281 -5.02 8.47 -15.26
CA GLN A 281 -5.26 8.26 -16.68
C GLN A 281 -6.29 9.29 -17.17
N GLU A 282 -5.92 10.02 -18.20
CA GLU A 282 -6.80 11.03 -18.82
C GLU A 282 -7.84 10.38 -19.73
N TYR A 283 -9.07 10.90 -19.69
CA TYR A 283 -10.16 10.55 -20.60
C TYR A 283 -10.82 11.83 -21.11
N THR A 284 -11.25 11.83 -22.37
CA THR A 284 -12.17 12.86 -22.87
C THR A 284 -13.58 12.53 -22.41
N LEU A 285 -14.22 13.44 -21.67
CA LEU A 285 -15.59 13.28 -21.20
C LEU A 285 -16.57 13.92 -22.19
N ILE A 286 -17.31 13.10 -22.92
CA ILE A 286 -18.28 13.51 -23.92
C ILE A 286 -19.61 13.78 -23.23
N LYS A 287 -20.18 14.97 -23.45
CA LYS A 287 -21.50 15.36 -22.94
C LYS A 287 -22.56 15.08 -24.01
N LEU A 288 -23.40 14.09 -23.80
CA LEU A 288 -24.53 13.77 -24.66
C LEU A 288 -25.80 14.38 -24.05
N ARG A 289 -26.33 15.43 -24.67
CA ARG A 289 -27.48 16.16 -24.13
C ARG A 289 -28.76 15.36 -24.35
N ILE A 290 -29.55 15.17 -23.30
CA ILE A 290 -30.91 14.62 -23.43
C ILE A 290 -31.79 15.72 -24.01
N GLN A 291 -32.57 15.39 -25.04
CA GLN A 291 -33.50 16.34 -25.64
C GLN A 291 -34.54 16.82 -24.61
N ASP A 292 -34.86 18.11 -24.63
CA ASP A 292 -35.60 18.78 -23.55
C ASP A 292 -36.99 18.16 -23.30
N ASP A 293 -37.65 17.67 -24.35
CA ASP A 293 -38.96 16.99 -24.27
C ASP A 293 -38.91 15.60 -23.61
N PHE A 294 -37.72 15.03 -23.45
CA PHE A 294 -37.49 13.66 -22.98
C PHE A 294 -36.71 13.59 -21.66
N ILE A 295 -36.62 14.71 -20.93
CA ILE A 295 -36.02 14.71 -19.60
C ILE A 295 -36.81 13.77 -18.67
N PRO A 296 -36.14 12.81 -17.98
CA PRO A 296 -36.82 11.87 -17.10
C PRO A 296 -37.66 12.55 -16.01
N ASP A 297 -38.83 11.98 -15.67
CA ASP A 297 -39.77 12.55 -14.69
C ASP A 297 -39.13 12.86 -13.33
N LYS A 298 -38.19 12.00 -12.90
CA LYS A 298 -37.44 12.18 -11.66
C LYS A 298 -36.65 13.50 -11.60
N LEU A 299 -36.38 14.13 -12.74
CA LEU A 299 -35.63 15.39 -12.85
C LEU A 299 -36.48 16.62 -13.17
N LYS A 300 -37.78 16.47 -13.43
CA LYS A 300 -38.66 17.59 -13.83
C LYS A 300 -38.80 18.68 -12.75
N ASN A 301 -38.61 18.33 -11.48
CA ASN A 301 -38.68 19.27 -10.35
C ASN A 301 -37.37 20.04 -10.10
N HIS A 302 -36.32 19.78 -10.89
CA HIS A 302 -35.02 20.44 -10.76
C HIS A 302 -34.81 21.42 -11.92
N SER A 303 -33.96 22.43 -11.70
CA SER A 303 -33.57 23.34 -12.78
C SER A 303 -32.76 22.58 -13.83
N THR A 304 -33.30 22.47 -15.03
CA THR A 304 -32.69 21.80 -16.19
C THR A 304 -32.27 22.79 -17.27
N LEU A 305 -32.29 24.10 -16.97
CA LEU A 305 -32.01 25.19 -17.92
C LEU A 305 -30.63 25.08 -18.59
N ASP A 306 -29.64 24.57 -17.86
CA ASP A 306 -28.27 24.38 -18.37
C ASP A 306 -28.07 23.02 -19.09
N GLY A 307 -29.15 22.24 -19.22
CA GLY A 307 -29.20 20.93 -19.86
C GLY A 307 -28.95 19.76 -18.92
N VAL A 308 -29.42 18.59 -19.35
CA VAL A 308 -29.18 17.28 -18.71
C VAL A 308 -28.34 16.43 -19.66
N TYR A 309 -27.23 15.88 -19.18
CA TYR A 309 -26.25 15.18 -20.00
C TYR A 309 -25.98 13.78 -19.48
N LEU A 310 -26.02 12.79 -20.37
CA LEU A 310 -25.29 11.55 -20.17
C LEU A 310 -23.82 11.82 -20.47
N VAL A 311 -22.94 11.50 -19.52
CA VAL A 311 -21.50 11.72 -19.69
C VAL A 311 -20.77 10.42 -19.93
N ALA A 312 -20.06 10.33 -21.06
CA ALA A 312 -19.35 9.14 -21.50
C ALA A 312 -17.85 9.41 -21.63
N ALA A 313 -17.02 8.57 -21.03
CA ALA A 313 -15.57 8.68 -21.12
C ALA A 313 -15.03 7.96 -22.37
N THR A 314 -14.12 8.60 -23.11
CA THR A 314 -13.43 8.00 -24.27
C THR A 314 -11.94 8.33 -24.27
N LEU A 315 -11.13 7.42 -24.79
CA LEU A 315 -9.70 7.65 -25.11
C LEU A 315 -9.48 8.07 -26.56
N ARG A 316 -10.55 8.06 -27.37
CA ARG A 316 -10.50 8.26 -28.82
C ARG A 316 -11.48 9.35 -29.24
N PRO A 317 -11.21 10.63 -28.93
CA PRO A 317 -12.09 11.72 -29.31
C PRO A 317 -12.24 11.87 -30.84
N GLU A 318 -11.28 11.39 -31.62
CA GLU A 318 -11.31 11.44 -33.09
C GLU A 318 -12.43 10.61 -33.71
N THR A 319 -13.02 9.65 -32.97
CA THR A 319 -14.11 8.80 -33.48
C THR A 319 -15.50 9.39 -33.28
N MET A 320 -15.61 10.55 -32.61
CA MET A 320 -16.91 11.12 -32.23
C MET A 320 -17.81 11.50 -33.42
N TYR A 321 -17.26 11.63 -34.63
CA TYR A 321 -18.04 11.83 -35.87
C TYR A 321 -18.94 10.65 -36.24
N GLY A 322 -18.56 9.44 -35.82
CA GLY A 322 -19.23 8.18 -36.16
C GLY A 322 -20.16 7.64 -35.08
N GLN A 323 -20.61 8.48 -34.14
CA GLN A 323 -21.51 8.05 -33.07
C GLN A 323 -22.88 7.65 -33.61
N THR A 324 -23.27 6.40 -33.40
CA THR A 324 -24.58 5.85 -33.80
C THR A 324 -25.58 5.80 -32.65
N ASN A 325 -25.10 5.64 -31.41
CA ASN A 325 -25.89 5.45 -30.20
C ASN A 325 -25.02 5.65 -28.94
N CYS A 326 -25.65 5.62 -27.76
CA CYS A 326 -25.00 5.61 -26.46
C CYS A 326 -25.25 4.26 -25.76
N TRP A 327 -24.25 3.72 -25.06
CA TRP A 327 -24.36 2.42 -24.39
C TRP A 327 -24.47 2.58 -22.87
N LEU A 328 -25.47 1.93 -22.26
CA LEU A 328 -25.58 1.78 -20.81
C LEU A 328 -25.83 0.31 -20.44
N HIS A 329 -25.37 -0.08 -19.25
CA HIS A 329 -25.66 -1.42 -18.73
C HIS A 329 -27.05 -1.43 -18.09
N PRO A 330 -27.91 -2.43 -18.36
CA PRO A 330 -29.28 -2.44 -17.85
C PRO A 330 -29.37 -2.47 -16.33
N ASN A 331 -28.39 -3.07 -15.63
CA ASN A 331 -28.46 -3.30 -14.19
C ASN A 331 -27.49 -2.43 -13.37
N ILE A 332 -26.71 -1.54 -13.99
CA ILE A 332 -25.83 -0.62 -13.25
C ILE A 332 -26.67 0.55 -12.72
N SER A 333 -26.35 1.00 -11.51
CA SER A 333 -26.96 2.19 -10.90
C SER A 333 -26.26 3.47 -11.37
N TYR A 334 -27.05 4.39 -11.90
CA TYR A 334 -26.65 5.72 -12.33
C TYR A 334 -27.29 6.78 -11.44
N ILE A 335 -26.60 7.90 -11.27
CA ILE A 335 -27.05 9.03 -10.47
C ILE A 335 -26.99 10.31 -11.29
N ALA A 336 -27.96 11.20 -11.06
CA ALA A 336 -27.94 12.56 -11.57
C ALA A 336 -27.35 13.50 -10.51
N ILE A 337 -26.31 14.23 -10.88
CA ILE A 337 -25.64 15.22 -10.02
C ILE A 337 -25.65 16.61 -10.68
N PRO A 338 -25.88 17.69 -9.92
CA PRO A 338 -25.69 19.04 -10.43
C PRO A 338 -24.18 19.33 -10.49
N THR A 339 -23.76 19.98 -11.57
CA THR A 339 -22.38 20.46 -11.74
C THR A 339 -22.32 21.97 -11.62
N ARG A 340 -21.13 22.52 -11.40
CA ARG A 340 -20.95 23.96 -11.21
C ARG A 340 -21.35 24.78 -12.45
N ASP A 341 -20.84 24.38 -13.61
CA ASP A 341 -20.93 25.18 -14.85
C ASP A 341 -21.36 24.33 -16.08
N HIS A 342 -21.87 23.10 -15.88
CA HIS A 342 -22.12 22.14 -16.97
C HIS A 342 -23.51 21.46 -16.92
N GLY A 343 -24.46 22.03 -16.17
CA GLY A 343 -25.80 21.46 -16.00
C GLY A 343 -25.80 20.19 -15.14
N ILE A 344 -26.71 19.27 -15.44
CA ILE A 344 -26.87 18.01 -14.68
C ILE A 344 -26.16 16.87 -15.41
N PHE A 345 -25.28 16.15 -14.73
CA PHE A 345 -24.61 14.96 -15.27
C PHE A 345 -25.25 13.69 -14.73
N ILE A 346 -25.53 12.74 -15.63
CA ILE A 346 -25.93 11.37 -15.30
C ILE A 346 -24.74 10.45 -15.52
N CYS A 347 -24.24 9.85 -14.43
CA CYS A 347 -23.09 8.96 -14.42
C CYS A 347 -23.14 7.97 -13.24
N THR A 348 -22.17 7.07 -13.10
CA THR A 348 -22.10 6.19 -11.92
C THR A 348 -21.66 6.95 -10.68
N ARG A 349 -21.98 6.43 -9.48
CA ARG A 349 -21.56 7.04 -8.21
C ARG A 349 -20.05 7.20 -8.08
N ARG A 350 -19.28 6.24 -8.60
CA ARG A 350 -17.81 6.31 -8.63
C ARG A 350 -17.30 7.42 -9.54
N ALA A 351 -17.90 7.57 -10.73
CA ALA A 351 -17.57 8.67 -11.64
C ALA A 351 -17.86 10.04 -10.99
N ALA A 352 -19.05 10.21 -10.38
CA ALA A 352 -19.41 11.42 -9.65
C ALA A 352 -18.42 11.75 -8.52
N ARG A 353 -17.97 10.75 -7.76
CA ARG A 353 -16.94 10.93 -6.72
C ARG A 353 -15.60 11.39 -7.29
N ASN A 354 -15.19 10.89 -8.45
CA ASN A 354 -13.96 11.37 -9.11
C ASN A 354 -14.12 12.82 -9.58
N LEU A 355 -15.25 13.14 -10.23
CA LEU A 355 -15.56 14.48 -10.72
C LEU A 355 -15.63 15.51 -9.58
N SER A 356 -16.15 15.14 -8.41
CA SER A 356 -16.22 16.05 -7.26
C SER A 356 -14.85 16.46 -6.72
N HIS A 357 -13.82 15.62 -6.90
CA HIS A 357 -12.44 15.95 -6.55
C HIS A 357 -11.68 16.67 -7.68
N GLN A 358 -12.33 16.86 -8.84
CA GLN A 358 -11.78 17.54 -10.01
C GLN A 358 -12.49 18.89 -10.29
N ASP A 359 -13.14 19.45 -9.25
CA ASP A 359 -13.85 20.74 -9.29
C ASP A 359 -15.06 20.81 -10.25
N PHE A 360 -15.66 19.67 -10.61
CA PHE A 360 -16.90 19.67 -11.38
C PHE A 360 -18.14 20.03 -10.53
N THR A 361 -18.05 19.85 -9.21
CA THR A 361 -19.12 20.14 -8.25
C THR A 361 -18.87 21.46 -7.52
N HIS A 362 -19.91 22.01 -6.90
CA HIS A 362 -19.82 23.28 -6.17
C HIS A 362 -18.88 23.22 -4.95
N GLU A 363 -18.87 22.08 -4.26
CA GLU A 363 -17.98 21.81 -3.12
C GLU A 363 -17.02 20.67 -3.45
N HIS A 364 -15.73 20.87 -3.16
CA HIS A 364 -14.70 19.87 -3.40
C HIS A 364 -14.99 18.57 -2.64
N GLY A 365 -14.96 17.44 -3.35
CA GLY A 365 -15.16 16.10 -2.79
C GLY A 365 -16.62 15.76 -2.48
N LYS A 366 -17.55 16.71 -2.59
CA LYS A 366 -18.97 16.51 -2.29
C LYS A 366 -19.85 16.67 -3.54
N PHE A 367 -20.94 15.93 -3.58
CA PHE A 367 -21.98 16.06 -4.60
C PHE A 367 -23.34 15.69 -4.00
N THR A 368 -24.39 16.31 -4.55
CA THR A 368 -25.78 16.00 -4.20
C THR A 368 -26.37 15.12 -5.27
N ILE A 369 -27.14 14.12 -4.85
CA ILE A 369 -27.86 13.23 -5.77
C ILE A 369 -29.26 13.80 -5.93
N LEU A 370 -29.63 14.15 -7.17
CA LEU A 370 -30.97 14.63 -7.50
C LEU A 370 -31.91 13.46 -7.77
N ALA A 371 -31.42 12.44 -8.46
CA ALA A 371 -32.15 11.24 -8.79
C ALA A 371 -31.22 10.04 -8.99
N GLU A 372 -31.76 8.84 -8.78
CA GLU A 372 -31.11 7.57 -9.10
C GLU A 372 -31.90 6.84 -10.19
N PHE A 373 -31.18 6.14 -11.06
CA PHE A 373 -31.71 5.39 -12.20
C PHE A 373 -31.03 4.05 -12.30
N LEU A 374 -31.80 3.00 -12.53
CA LEU A 374 -31.26 1.80 -13.14
C LEU A 374 -31.02 2.07 -14.63
N GLY A 375 -29.94 1.55 -15.21
CA GLY A 375 -29.62 1.85 -16.63
C GLY A 375 -30.75 1.49 -17.60
N SER A 376 -31.56 0.48 -17.28
CA SER A 376 -32.75 0.11 -18.05
C SER A 376 -33.84 1.18 -18.12
N GLU A 377 -33.91 2.08 -17.12
CA GLU A 377 -34.85 3.21 -17.10
C GLU A 377 -34.49 4.30 -18.11
N LEU A 378 -33.24 4.32 -18.59
CA LEU A 378 -32.70 5.35 -19.48
C LEU A 378 -32.69 4.91 -20.95
N PHE A 379 -33.12 3.68 -21.26
CA PHE A 379 -33.12 3.17 -22.62
C PHE A 379 -34.14 3.88 -23.52
N GLY A 380 -33.76 4.09 -24.78
CA GLY A 380 -34.60 4.78 -25.75
C GLY A 380 -34.62 6.30 -25.62
N LEU A 381 -33.90 6.89 -24.64
CA LEU A 381 -33.77 8.34 -24.55
C LEU A 381 -33.07 8.91 -25.80
N PRO A 382 -33.64 9.94 -26.45
CA PRO A 382 -33.01 10.63 -27.56
C PRO A 382 -31.95 11.63 -27.06
N LEU A 383 -30.78 11.58 -27.69
CA LEU A 383 -29.59 12.34 -27.33
C LEU A 383 -29.08 13.17 -28.50
N GLU A 384 -28.64 14.38 -28.20
CA GLU A 384 -27.79 15.19 -29.08
C GLU A 384 -26.33 14.92 -28.73
N ALA A 385 -25.61 14.32 -29.68
CA ALA A 385 -24.21 13.93 -29.51
C ALA A 385 -23.27 14.91 -30.22
N PRO A 386 -22.22 15.43 -29.56
CA PRO A 386 -21.27 16.35 -30.19
C PRO A 386 -20.59 15.70 -31.40
N LEU A 387 -20.37 16.47 -32.47
CA LEU A 387 -19.67 16.05 -33.71
C LEU A 387 -20.34 14.95 -34.54
N SER A 388 -21.40 14.31 -34.05
CA SER A 388 -22.09 13.26 -34.79
C SER A 388 -22.73 13.78 -36.08
N SER A 389 -22.71 12.96 -37.12
CA SER A 389 -23.49 13.21 -38.35
C SER A 389 -24.99 13.00 -38.16
N TYR A 390 -25.38 12.21 -37.15
CA TYR A 390 -26.78 12.01 -36.78
C TYR A 390 -27.22 13.11 -35.81
N LYS A 391 -28.31 13.81 -36.14
CA LYS A 391 -28.90 14.84 -35.28
C LYS A 391 -29.35 14.30 -33.92
N THR A 392 -29.91 13.08 -33.94
CA THR A 392 -30.39 12.38 -32.75
C THR A 392 -29.80 10.98 -32.76
N ILE A 393 -29.26 10.55 -31.63
CA ILE A 393 -28.90 9.16 -31.35
C ILE A 393 -29.67 8.66 -30.12
N TYR A 394 -29.67 7.36 -29.85
CA TYR A 394 -30.45 6.79 -28.75
C TYR A 394 -29.60 6.02 -27.75
N VAL A 395 -30.08 5.91 -26.51
CA VAL A 395 -29.51 5.02 -25.49
C VAL A 395 -29.93 3.57 -25.73
N LEU A 396 -28.96 2.66 -25.82
CA LEU A 396 -29.15 1.23 -26.05
C LEU A 396 -28.47 0.39 -24.95
N PRO A 397 -28.98 -0.84 -24.69
CA PRO A 397 -28.39 -1.77 -23.71
C PRO A 397 -27.08 -2.40 -24.19
N MET A 398 -26.08 -2.45 -23.31
CA MET A 398 -24.88 -3.27 -23.50
C MET A 398 -24.56 -4.05 -22.22
N LEU A 399 -24.59 -5.39 -22.31
CA LEU A 399 -24.44 -6.31 -21.16
C LEU A 399 -23.00 -6.47 -20.66
N THR A 400 -22.02 -6.04 -21.46
CA THR A 400 -20.59 -6.26 -21.17
C THR A 400 -19.86 -4.98 -20.76
N ILE A 401 -20.59 -3.96 -20.32
CA ILE A 401 -20.01 -2.77 -19.68
C ILE A 401 -19.61 -3.15 -18.25
N LYS A 402 -18.38 -2.84 -17.89
CA LYS A 402 -17.91 -2.98 -16.51
C LYS A 402 -18.24 -1.74 -15.70
N GLU A 403 -18.50 -1.93 -14.41
CA GLU A 403 -18.82 -0.84 -13.47
C GLU A 403 -17.57 -0.15 -12.90
N ASP A 404 -16.39 -0.75 -13.07
CA ASP A 404 -15.12 -0.38 -12.43
C ASP A 404 -14.26 0.67 -13.16
#